data_AF-A0A815K7R2-F1
#
_entry.id   AF-A0A815K7R2-F1
#
_cell.length_a   1.000
_cell.length_b   1.000
_cell.length_c   1.000
_cell.angle_alpha   90.00
_cell.angle_beta   90.00
_cell.angle_gamma   90.00
#
_symmetry.space_group_name_H-M   'P 1'
#
loop_
_entity.id
_entity.type
_entity.pdbx_description
1 polymer ?
#
loop_
_entity_poly.entity_id
_entity_poly.type
_entity_poly.pdbx_seq_one_letter_code
_entity_poly.pdbx_strand_id
1 'polypeptide(L)'
;MIPLNLTNIARTYDRPILDISWGIAMTLSCRFVGAILFGIASDRFGRKWPLIVNIILYGIIGISTGFCQSYVQFIVTRALYGVSMGGIYGNCASTALENAPIPTRGLLSGLLQQGYVLGLIMAAIWNFVAVNSQSYGWRMAFWYGGCFPLRVALWRIFLPESQAFLCIQEERKKAALK
;
A
#
# COMPACT_ATOMS: atom_id res chain seq x y z
N MET A 1 -8.91 -2.98 -7.59
CA MET A 1 -8.95 -4.36 -8.11
C MET A 1 -10.21 -5.13 -7.70
N ILE A 2 -10.63 -5.10 -6.43
CA ILE A 2 -11.88 -5.77 -6.00
C ILE A 2 -13.12 -5.24 -6.74
N PRO A 3 -13.34 -3.92 -6.89
CA PRO A 3 -14.54 -3.41 -7.56
C PRO A 3 -14.65 -3.88 -9.02
N LEU A 4 -13.51 -4.07 -9.68
CA LEU A 4 -13.43 -4.53 -11.07
C LEU A 4 -13.72 -6.04 -11.21
N ASN A 5 -13.66 -6.81 -10.13
CA ASN A 5 -13.80 -8.28 -10.15
C ASN A 5 -14.90 -8.79 -9.20
N LEU A 6 -15.81 -7.92 -8.74
CA LEU A 6 -16.89 -8.27 -7.81
C LEU A 6 -17.67 -9.52 -8.28
N THR A 7 -18.07 -9.55 -9.56
CA THR A 7 -18.82 -10.66 -10.15
C THR A 7 -18.01 -11.96 -10.21
N ASN A 8 -16.72 -11.88 -10.53
CA ASN A 8 -15.86 -13.06 -10.65
C ASN A 8 -15.53 -13.66 -9.27
N ILE A 9 -15.30 -12.81 -8.27
CA ILE A 9 -15.07 -13.21 -6.89
C ILE A 9 -16.36 -13.81 -6.31
N ALA A 10 -17.53 -13.24 -6.62
CA ALA A 10 -18.84 -13.75 -6.19
C ALA A 10 -19.10 -15.16 -6.69
N ARG A 11 -18.82 -15.41 -7.97
CA ARG A 11 -18.89 -16.76 -8.55
C ARG A 11 -17.87 -17.73 -7.96
N THR A 12 -16.67 -17.25 -7.60
CA THR A 12 -15.61 -18.14 -7.08
C THR A 12 -15.94 -18.66 -5.68
N TYR A 13 -16.58 -17.85 -4.85
CA TYR A 13 -16.92 -18.21 -3.46
C TYR A 13 -18.38 -18.64 -3.29
N ASP A 14 -19.17 -18.65 -4.38
CA ASP A 14 -20.61 -18.92 -4.38
C ASP A 14 -21.37 -18.07 -3.35
N ARG A 15 -21.10 -16.76 -3.35
CA ARG A 15 -21.65 -15.79 -2.39
C ARG A 15 -22.26 -14.58 -3.10
N PRO A 16 -23.28 -13.95 -2.50
CA PRO A 16 -23.86 -12.74 -3.05
C PRO A 16 -22.81 -11.62 -3.10
N ILE A 17 -22.95 -10.70 -4.06
CA ILE A 17 -22.03 -9.57 -4.26
C ILE A 17 -21.95 -8.68 -3.00
N LEU A 18 -23.02 -8.64 -2.21
CA LEU A 18 -23.09 -7.92 -0.93
C LEU A 18 -22.06 -8.46 0.08
N ASP A 19 -21.87 -9.78 0.15
CA ASP A 19 -20.90 -10.42 1.04
C ASP A 19 -19.47 -9.99 0.69
N ILE A 20 -19.15 -9.86 -0.60
CA ILE A 20 -17.82 -9.39 -1.03
C ILE A 20 -17.64 -7.90 -0.77
N SER A 21 -18.72 -7.13 -0.81
CA SER A 21 -18.71 -5.70 -0.50
C SER A 21 -18.33 -5.45 0.97
N TRP A 22 -18.66 -6.36 1.89
CA TRP A 22 -18.16 -6.30 3.27
C TRP A 22 -16.64 -6.34 3.35
N GLY A 23 -15.97 -7.08 2.46
CA GLY A 23 -14.51 -7.06 2.37
C GLY A 23 -13.95 -5.69 2.00
N ILE A 24 -14.66 -4.93 1.17
CA ILE A 24 -14.31 -3.54 0.84
C ILE A 24 -14.50 -2.65 2.08
N ALA A 25 -15.67 -2.74 2.72
CA ALA A 25 -15.97 -1.98 3.94
C ALA A 25 -14.92 -2.21 5.03
N MET A 26 -14.59 -3.47 5.32
CA MET A 26 -13.54 -3.82 6.29
C MET A 26 -12.18 -3.22 5.93
N THR A 27 -11.82 -3.25 4.64
CA THR A 27 -10.56 -2.64 4.18
C THR A 27 -10.53 -1.14 4.48
N LEU A 28 -11.63 -0.42 4.22
CA LEU A 28 -11.73 1.01 4.51
C LEU A 28 -11.72 1.31 6.02
N SER A 29 -12.45 0.54 6.83
CA SER A 29 -12.48 0.73 8.28
C SER A 29 -11.10 0.47 8.91
N CYS A 30 -10.46 -0.63 8.52
CA CYS A 30 -9.12 -0.98 9.01
C CYS A 30 -8.04 0.01 8.56
N ARG A 31 -8.27 0.75 7.48
CA ARG A 31 -7.37 1.81 7.00
C ARG A 31 -7.15 2.90 8.04
N PHE A 32 -8.19 3.29 8.79
CA PHE A 32 -8.06 4.28 9.86
C PHE A 32 -7.15 3.78 10.98
N VAL A 33 -7.36 2.53 11.40
CA VAL A 33 -6.55 1.87 12.42
C VAL A 33 -5.09 1.77 11.98
N GLY A 34 -4.86 1.38 10.73
CA GLY A 34 -3.54 1.32 10.11
C GLY A 34 -2.84 2.67 10.00
N ALA A 35 -3.57 3.73 9.64
CA ALA A 35 -3.01 5.08 9.54
C ALA A 35 -2.48 5.57 10.90
N ILE A 36 -3.20 5.29 11.99
CA ILE A 36 -2.79 5.67 13.35
C ILE A 36 -1.56 4.84 13.77
N LEU A 37 -1.62 3.51 13.64
CA LEU A 37 -0.52 2.61 14.01
C LEU A 37 0.78 2.94 13.29
N PHE A 38 0.73 3.04 11.96
CA PHE A 38 1.92 3.33 11.15
C PHE A 38 2.35 4.79 11.22
N GLY A 39 1.44 5.71 11.54
CA GLY A 39 1.78 7.10 11.85
C GLY A 39 2.64 7.19 13.10
N ILE A 40 2.18 6.62 14.22
CA ILE A 40 2.95 6.56 15.48
C ILE A 40 4.28 5.82 15.27
N ALA A 41 4.28 4.73 14.50
CA ALA A 41 5.51 4.01 14.20
C ALA A 41 6.51 4.85 13.37
N SER A 42 6.02 5.64 12.41
CA SER A 42 6.84 6.57 11.62
C SER A 42 7.45 7.67 12.50
N ASP A 43 6.69 8.19 13.46
CA ASP A 43 7.16 9.22 14.38
C ASP A 43 8.21 8.69 15.37
N ARG A 44 8.08 7.43 15.82
CA ARG A 44 8.97 6.82 16.82
C ARG A 44 10.23 6.19 16.23
N PHE A 45 10.12 5.49 15.10
CA PHE A 45 11.22 4.71 14.50
C PHE A 45 11.91 5.43 13.32
N GLY A 46 11.49 6.66 13.01
CA GLY A 46 11.99 7.43 11.87
C GLY A 46 11.22 7.13 10.58
N ARG A 47 11.60 7.78 9.47
CA ARG A 47 10.77 7.78 8.25
C ARG A 47 11.12 6.70 7.21
N LYS A 48 12.37 6.18 7.21
CA LYS A 48 12.81 5.20 6.21
C LYS A 48 12.25 3.80 6.47
N TRP A 49 12.57 3.24 7.64
CA TRP A 49 12.31 1.85 8.00
C TRP A 49 10.83 1.52 8.11
N PRO A 50 9.98 2.32 8.77
CA PRO A 50 8.54 2.05 8.85
C PRO A 50 7.86 2.04 7.48
N LEU A 51 8.33 2.89 6.56
CA LEU A 51 7.80 2.90 5.20
C LEU A 51 8.23 1.65 4.40
N ILE A 52 9.48 1.18 4.53
CA ILE A 52 9.91 -0.07 3.89
C ILE A 52 9.12 -1.27 4.44
N VAL A 53 9.03 -1.40 5.77
CA VAL A 53 8.28 -2.47 6.42
C VAL A 53 6.82 -2.45 5.99
N ASN A 54 6.20 -1.27 5.92
CA ASN A 54 4.80 -1.17 5.51
C ASN A 54 4.59 -1.55 4.04
N ILE A 55 5.47 -1.16 3.12
CA ILE A 55 5.38 -1.57 1.70
C ILE A 55 5.56 -3.09 1.58
N ILE A 56 6.48 -3.69 2.36
CA ILE A 56 6.66 -5.15 2.39
C ILE A 56 5.41 -5.86 2.88
N LEU A 57 4.85 -5.43 4.03
CA LEU A 57 3.60 -5.98 4.58
C LEU A 57 2.46 -5.88 3.56
N TYR A 58 2.32 -4.72 2.92
CA TYR A 58 1.30 -4.49 1.89
C TYR A 58 1.45 -5.45 0.69
N GLY A 59 2.69 -5.65 0.22
CA GLY A 59 2.98 -6.57 -0.87
C GLY A 59 2.68 -8.03 -0.50
N ILE A 60 3.16 -8.49 0.66
CA ILE A 60 2.95 -9.86 1.15
C ILE A 60 1.46 -10.14 1.33
N ILE A 61 0.71 -9.23 1.97
CA ILE A 61 -0.72 -9.41 2.20
C ILE A 61 -1.48 -9.35 0.86
N GLY A 62 -1.07 -8.48 -0.07
CA GLY A 62 -1.61 -8.42 -1.42
C GLY A 62 -1.49 -9.75 -2.16
N ILE A 63 -0.30 -10.36 -2.13
CA ILE A 63 -0.04 -11.68 -2.73
C ILE A 63 -0.85 -12.76 -2.02
N SER A 64 -0.87 -12.75 -0.69
CA SER A 64 -1.61 -13.75 0.13
C SER A 64 -3.10 -13.79 -0.20
N THR A 65 -3.68 -12.65 -0.64
CA THR A 65 -5.09 -12.62 -1.05
C THR A 65 -5.34 -13.45 -2.32
N GLY A 66 -4.36 -13.55 -3.22
CA GLY A 66 -4.47 -14.40 -4.41
C GLY A 66 -4.48 -15.90 -4.07
N PHE A 67 -3.94 -16.29 -2.91
CA PHE A 67 -3.93 -17.67 -2.41
C PHE A 67 -5.16 -18.03 -1.56
N CYS A 68 -6.04 -17.07 -1.27
CA CYS A 68 -7.24 -17.34 -0.47
C CYS A 68 -8.18 -18.30 -1.22
N GLN A 69 -8.59 -19.36 -0.52
CA GLN A 69 -9.51 -20.39 -1.00
C GLN A 69 -10.87 -20.34 -0.28
N SER A 70 -10.94 -19.66 0.87
CA SER A 70 -12.18 -19.47 1.64
C SER A 70 -12.55 -17.99 1.77
N TYR A 71 -13.86 -17.71 1.83
CA TYR A 71 -14.40 -16.37 2.05
C TYR A 71 -13.90 -15.74 3.36
N VAL A 72 -13.78 -16.54 4.43
CA VAL A 72 -13.28 -16.05 5.73
C VAL A 72 -11.82 -15.60 5.61
N GLN A 73 -10.98 -16.40 4.94
CA GLN A 73 -9.58 -16.04 4.68
C GLN A 73 -9.48 -14.77 3.84
N PHE A 74 -10.35 -14.62 2.84
CA PHE A 74 -10.43 -13.41 2.03
C PHE A 74 -10.77 -12.18 2.88
N ILE A 75 -11.76 -12.25 3.76
CA ILE A 75 -12.11 -11.13 4.65
C ILE A 75 -10.97 -10.77 5.61
N VAL A 76 -10.33 -11.77 6.22
CA VAL A 76 -9.21 -11.52 7.15
C VAL A 76 -8.04 -10.87 6.42
N THR A 77 -7.67 -11.36 5.23
CA THR A 77 -6.62 -10.72 4.43
C THR A 77 -7.00 -9.31 3.98
N ARG A 78 -8.29 -9.02 3.73
CA ARG A 78 -8.77 -7.65 3.44
C ARG A 78 -8.65 -6.71 4.63
N ALA A 79 -8.99 -7.17 5.84
CA ALA A 79 -8.80 -6.39 7.05
C ALA A 79 -7.32 -6.05 7.25
N LEU A 80 -6.43 -7.06 7.18
CA LEU A 80 -4.98 -6.87 7.27
C LEU A 80 -4.44 -5.94 6.17
N TYR A 81 -4.95 -6.10 4.94
CA TYR A 81 -4.56 -5.24 3.82
C TYR A 81 -4.94 -3.78 4.05
N GLY A 82 -6.13 -3.54 4.65
CA GLY A 82 -6.56 -2.21 5.06
C GLY A 82 -5.61 -1.58 6.06
N VAL A 83 -5.18 -2.34 7.08
CA VAL A 83 -4.21 -1.87 8.09
C VAL A 83 -2.89 -1.46 7.42
N SER A 84 -2.32 -2.28 6.54
CA SER A 84 -1.08 -1.91 5.83
C SER A 84 -1.29 -0.71 4.89
N MET A 85 -2.39 -0.68 4.14
CA MET A 85 -2.70 0.42 3.22
C MET A 85 -2.75 1.79 3.91
N GLY A 86 -3.28 1.85 5.14
CA GLY A 86 -3.48 3.10 5.89
C GLY A 86 -2.20 3.90 6.10
N GLY A 87 -1.09 3.24 6.37
CA GLY A 87 0.18 3.90 6.65
C GLY A 87 0.99 4.33 5.43
N ILE A 88 0.71 3.80 4.23
CA ILE A 88 1.59 3.98 3.07
C ILE A 88 1.52 5.42 2.57
N TYR A 89 0.30 5.95 2.39
CA TYR A 89 0.11 7.27 1.82
C TYR A 89 0.71 8.37 2.71
N GLY A 90 0.44 8.32 4.02
CA GLY A 90 0.98 9.29 4.97
C GLY A 90 2.50 9.27 5.03
N ASN A 91 3.10 8.08 5.10
CA ASN A 91 4.56 7.94 5.19
C ASN A 91 5.26 8.35 3.89
N CYS A 92 4.67 8.03 2.73
CA CYS A 92 5.17 8.47 1.41
C CYS A 92 5.08 9.99 1.26
N ALA A 93 3.93 10.59 1.57
CA ALA A 93 3.72 12.04 1.47
C ALA A 93 4.69 12.79 2.39
N SER A 94 4.84 12.33 3.64
CA SER A 94 5.77 12.91 4.61
C SER A 94 7.23 12.86 4.10
N THR A 95 7.67 11.70 3.62
CA THR A 95 9.04 11.55 3.08
C THR A 95 9.28 12.42 1.85
N ALA A 96 8.31 12.48 0.94
CA ALA A 96 8.45 13.23 -0.30
C ALA A 96 8.47 14.75 -0.05
N LEU A 97 7.63 15.25 0.85
CA LEU A 97 7.53 16.67 1.16
C LEU A 97 8.70 17.17 2.04
N GLU A 98 9.31 16.28 2.82
CA GLU A 98 10.47 16.61 3.66
C GLU A 98 11.70 16.99 2.83
N ASN A 99 11.94 16.31 1.70
CA ASN A 99 13.07 16.58 0.83
C ASN A 99 12.79 17.70 -0.21
N ALA A 100 11.58 18.24 -0.23
CA ALA A 100 11.13 19.17 -1.26
C ALA A 100 11.25 20.64 -0.82
N PRO A 101 11.79 21.54 -1.69
CA PRO A 101 11.81 22.96 -1.42
C PRO A 101 10.39 23.52 -1.31
N ILE A 102 10.17 24.41 -0.33
CA ILE A 102 8.87 25.02 0.05
C ILE A 102 7.99 25.40 -1.15
N PRO A 103 8.48 26.11 -2.20
CA PRO A 103 7.64 26.49 -3.34
C PRO A 103 7.14 25.31 -4.18
N THR A 104 7.84 24.18 -4.19
CA THR A 104 7.51 23.01 -5.03
C THR A 104 6.66 21.97 -4.30
N ARG A 105 6.44 22.11 -2.99
CA ARG A 105 5.70 21.14 -2.18
C ARG A 105 4.29 20.86 -2.69
N GLY A 106 3.58 21.89 -3.15
CA GLY A 106 2.24 21.75 -3.74
C GLY A 106 2.25 20.99 -5.07
N LEU A 107 3.28 21.19 -5.89
CA LEU A 107 3.42 20.48 -7.16
C LEU A 107 3.79 19.01 -6.91
N LEU A 108 4.63 18.74 -5.91
CA LEU A 108 5.03 17.39 -5.54
C LEU A 108 3.88 16.60 -4.92
N SER A 109 3.05 17.20 -4.07
CA SER A 109 1.85 16.55 -3.54
C SER A 109 0.83 16.24 -4.65
N GLY A 110 0.68 17.16 -5.61
CA GLY A 110 -0.11 16.94 -6.81
C GLY A 110 0.40 15.76 -7.64
N LEU A 111 1.72 15.69 -7.89
CA LEU A 111 2.34 14.57 -8.59
C LEU A 111 2.15 13.23 -7.87
N LEU A 112 2.26 13.20 -6.53
CA LEU A 112 1.98 12.00 -5.75
C LEU A 112 0.53 11.53 -5.90
N GLN A 113 -0.42 12.47 -5.89
CA GLN A 113 -1.83 12.17 -6.08
C GLN A 113 -2.12 11.67 -7.50
N GLN A 114 -1.47 12.25 -8.52
CA GLN A 114 -1.59 11.78 -9.90
C GLN A 114 -0.94 10.40 -10.09
N GLY A 115 0.18 10.13 -9.42
CA GLY A 115 0.80 8.81 -9.41
C GLY A 115 -0.15 7.71 -8.92
N TYR A 116 -0.99 8.02 -7.92
CA TYR A 116 -2.04 7.10 -7.46
C TYR A 116 -3.08 6.81 -8.55
N VAL A 117 -3.57 7.84 -9.24
CA VAL A 117 -4.56 7.71 -10.32
C VAL A 117 -3.98 6.94 -11.51
N LEU A 118 -2.74 7.25 -11.91
CA LEU A 118 -2.01 6.53 -12.95
C LEU A 118 -1.86 5.04 -12.60
N GLY A 119 -1.53 4.74 -11.34
CA GLY A 119 -1.47 3.36 -10.85
C GLY A 119 -2.81 2.63 -10.95
N LEU A 120 -3.92 3.30 -10.65
CA LEU A 120 -5.26 2.73 -10.81
C LEU A 120 -5.61 2.46 -12.28
N ILE A 121 -5.27 3.37 -13.19
CA ILE A 121 -5.50 3.19 -14.63
C ILE A 121 -4.69 2.00 -15.15
N MET A 122 -3.40 1.94 -14.80
CA MET A 122 -2.52 0.84 -15.21
C MET A 122 -3.00 -0.50 -14.64
N ALA A 123 -3.50 -0.52 -13.40
CA ALA A 123 -4.13 -1.68 -12.80
C ALA A 123 -5.43 -2.10 -13.50
N ALA A 124 -6.25 -1.14 -13.95
CA ALA A 124 -7.48 -1.40 -14.69
C ALA A 124 -7.20 -2.00 -16.07
N ILE A 125 -6.24 -1.44 -16.80
CA ILE A 125 -5.79 -1.97 -18.11
C ILE A 125 -5.28 -3.39 -17.95
N TRP A 126 -4.41 -3.64 -16.95
CA TRP A 126 -3.90 -4.98 -16.68
C TRP A 126 -5.03 -5.96 -16.32
N ASN A 127 -6.00 -5.53 -15.52
CA ASN A 127 -7.14 -6.36 -15.17
C ASN A 127 -8.00 -6.69 -16.38
N PHE A 128 -8.21 -5.74 -17.29
CA PHE A 128 -8.94 -5.97 -18.54
C PHE A 128 -8.24 -7.02 -19.43
N VAL A 129 -6.91 -6.94 -19.55
CA VAL A 129 -6.12 -7.93 -20.31
C VAL A 129 -6.14 -9.31 -19.63
N ALA A 130 -5.97 -9.35 -18.31
CA ALA A 130 -5.91 -10.60 -17.55
C ALA A 130 -7.27 -11.33 -17.47
N VAL A 131 -8.38 -10.60 -17.36
CA VAL A 131 -9.73 -11.18 -17.27
C VAL A 131 -10.20 -11.73 -18.63
N ASN A 132 -9.80 -11.10 -19.74
CA ASN A 132 -10.12 -11.62 -21.09
C ASN A 132 -9.41 -12.94 -21.42
N SER A 133 -8.30 -13.27 -20.76
CA SER A 133 -7.53 -14.49 -21.07
C SER A 133 -7.98 -15.73 -20.30
N GLN A 134 -8.60 -15.63 -19.11
CA GLN A 134 -9.03 -16.79 -18.30
C GLN A 134 -9.97 -16.39 -17.14
N SER A 135 -10.97 -17.23 -16.84
CA SER A 135 -11.94 -17.02 -15.74
C SER A 135 -11.30 -16.90 -14.33
N TYR A 136 -10.09 -17.46 -14.14
CA TYR A 136 -9.28 -17.32 -12.91
C TYR A 136 -8.38 -16.07 -12.86
N GLY A 137 -8.46 -15.18 -13.85
CA GLY A 137 -7.55 -14.03 -14.03
C GLY A 137 -7.56 -13.01 -12.87
N TRP A 138 -8.60 -13.00 -12.03
CA TRP A 138 -8.67 -12.08 -10.91
C TRP A 138 -7.60 -12.35 -9.84
N ARG A 139 -7.18 -13.61 -9.62
CA ARG A 139 -6.10 -13.97 -8.69
C ARG A 139 -4.75 -13.47 -9.20
N MET A 140 -4.50 -13.59 -10.50
CA MET A 140 -3.29 -13.08 -11.16
C MET A 140 -3.17 -11.57 -10.97
N ALA A 141 -4.28 -10.82 -11.05
CA ALA A 141 -4.28 -9.39 -10.81
C ALA A 141 -3.79 -9.04 -9.39
N PHE A 142 -4.12 -9.85 -8.37
CA PHE A 142 -3.60 -9.67 -7.00
C PHE A 142 -2.13 -10.06 -6.87
N TRP A 143 -1.66 -11.12 -7.54
CA TRP A 143 -0.24 -11.49 -7.53
C TRP A 143 0.64 -10.42 -8.16
N TYR A 144 0.28 -9.93 -9.34
CA TYR A 144 1.01 -8.83 -9.99
C TYR A 144 0.90 -7.52 -9.19
N GLY A 145 -0.29 -7.23 -8.66
CA GLY A 145 -0.55 -6.05 -7.82
C GLY A 145 0.25 -6.05 -6.51
N GLY A 146 0.52 -7.22 -5.92
CA GLY A 146 1.36 -7.36 -4.72
C GLY A 146 2.86 -7.45 -5.03
N CYS A 147 3.25 -7.93 -6.21
CA CYS A 147 4.66 -8.02 -6.61
C CYS A 147 5.28 -6.66 -6.98
N PHE A 148 4.50 -5.75 -7.56
CA PHE A 148 4.96 -4.38 -7.87
C PHE A 148 5.43 -3.59 -6.62
N PRO A 149 4.66 -3.48 -5.53
CA PRO A 149 5.11 -2.79 -4.33
C PRO A 149 6.32 -3.46 -3.68
N LEU A 150 6.47 -4.79 -3.75
CA LEU A 150 7.69 -5.46 -3.26
C LEU A 150 8.94 -5.03 -4.04
N ARG A 151 8.87 -4.89 -5.37
CA ARG A 151 9.98 -4.36 -6.17
C ARG A 151 10.30 -2.91 -5.80
N VAL A 152 9.28 -2.09 -5.51
CA VAL A 152 9.48 -0.72 -5.03
C VAL A 152 10.12 -0.71 -3.64
N ALA A 153 9.72 -1.60 -2.73
CA ALA A 153 10.37 -1.75 -1.42
C ALA A 153 11.84 -2.14 -1.58
N LEU A 154 12.15 -3.13 -2.43
CA LEU A 154 13.53 -3.53 -2.72
C LEU A 154 14.35 -2.37 -3.28
N TRP A 155 13.84 -1.66 -4.28
CA TRP A 155 14.50 -0.48 -4.83
C TRP A 155 14.73 0.60 -3.76
N ARG A 156 13.75 0.80 -2.86
CA ARG A 156 13.84 1.77 -1.77
C ARG A 156 14.80 1.36 -0.64
N ILE A 157 15.11 0.08 -0.49
CA ILE A 157 16.18 -0.40 0.40
C ILE A 157 17.55 0.04 -0.15
N PHE A 158 17.74 0.02 -1.47
CA PHE A 158 18.97 0.47 -2.14
C PHE A 158 19.12 1.99 -2.20
N LEU A 159 18.05 2.76 -2.01
CA LEU A 159 18.15 4.22 -1.97
C LEU A 159 18.74 4.73 -0.64
N PRO A 160 19.65 5.72 -0.70
CA PRO A 160 20.21 6.36 0.49
C PRO A 160 19.12 7.05 1.32
N GLU A 161 19.38 7.19 2.62
CA GLU A 161 18.46 7.88 3.53
C GLU A 161 18.24 9.34 3.13
N SER A 162 17.03 9.84 3.39
CA SER A 162 16.69 11.26 3.20
C SER A 162 17.67 12.13 3.97
N GLN A 163 18.21 13.16 3.31
CA GLN A 163 19.19 14.08 3.91
C GLN A 163 18.67 14.78 5.18
N ALA A 164 17.35 14.96 5.30
CA ALA A 164 16.72 15.50 6.49
C ALA A 164 16.88 14.59 7.72
N PHE A 165 16.84 13.25 7.53
CA PHE A 165 17.05 12.30 8.62
C PHE A 165 18.51 12.27 9.09
N LEU A 166 19.46 12.36 8.16
CA LEU A 166 20.89 12.47 8.48
C LEU A 166 21.18 13.73 9.31
N CYS A 167 20.56 14.85 8.97
CA CYS A 167 20.71 16.12 9.70
C CYS A 167 20.17 16.02 11.14
N ILE A 168 18.97 15.45 11.33
CA ILE A 168 18.38 15.25 12.67
C ILE A 168 19.19 14.24 13.50
N GLN A 169 19.76 13.21 12.86
CA GLN A 169 20.62 12.24 13.54
C GLN A 169 21.96 12.85 13.96
N GLU A 170 22.54 13.74 13.16
CA GLU A 170 23.70 14.52 13.54
C GLU A 170 23.41 15.46 14.71
N GLU A 171 22.28 16.16 14.71
CA GLU A 171 21.89 17.01 15.84
C GLU A 171 21.68 16.21 17.13
N ARG A 172 21.04 15.03 17.06
CA ARG A 172 20.89 14.13 18.21
C ARG A 172 22.23 13.59 18.71
N LYS A 173 23.15 13.24 17.81
CA LYS A 173 24.51 12.81 18.20
C LYS A 173 25.30 13.95 18.86
N LYS A 174 25.17 15.18 18.35
CA LYS A 174 25.79 16.37 18.95
C LYS A 174 25.20 16.70 20.33
N ALA A 175 23.89 16.49 20.53
CA ALA A 175 23.24 16.68 21.82
C ALA A 175 23.57 15.61 22.86
N ALA A 176 23.91 14.38 22.44
CA ALA A 176 24.33 13.30 23.34
C ALA A 176 25.83 13.35 23.72
N LEU A 177 26.64 14.12 23.00
CA LEU A 177 28.06 14.35 23.26
C LEU A 177 28.32 15.59 24.13
N LYS A 178 27.25 16.33 24.50
CA LYS A 178 27.28 17.54 25.32
C LYS A 178 26.76 17.24 26.71
#